data_AF-A0A3Q3WB85-F1
#
_entry.id   AF-A0A3Q3WB85-F1
#
_cell.length_a   1.000
_cell.length_b   1.000
_cell.length_c   1.000
_cell.angle_alpha   90.00
_cell.angle_beta   90.00
_cell.angle_gamma   90.00
#
_symmetry.space_group_name_H-M   'P 1'
#
loop_
_entity.id
_entity.type
_entity.pdbx_description
1 polymer ?
#
loop_
_entity_poly.entity_id
_entity_poly.type
_entity_poly.pdbx_seq_one_letter_code
_entity_poly.pdbx_strand_id
1 'polypeptide(L)'
;TEVMQLREFLPRVLNGDLIETVAKARAAQTSMEHLAQEQEQLRQECLHLQSRLTAVQTECQKEREEKLLLREQLWQSAEELQQQADFCSGLGSVACSLLWSSSARQNTVTRWLGKLQSFLEVAAQTLESFVASLDQEVKNLTEDHNSQEHQFVLALAGTITNIAAVPCGRDFLSTSSHILLDTLMKLLQMMKPGVFPKLKVLMLMALYNVSISVKGLKYISESPGLLPLIWILLEDGDWEVCLHTLRLLQSMLVEEEVLLLLGSSLLDPDLQSRVSRLTSVVQPSLRLAAQQTLEDMQGLQQVL
;
A
#
# COMPACT_ATOMS: atom_id res chain seq x y z
N THR A 1 -6.67 -90.67 -78.14
CA THR A 1 -5.19 -90.70 -78.13
C THR A 1 -4.60 -89.38 -77.64
N GLU A 2 -5.21 -88.23 -77.96
CA GLU A 2 -4.74 -86.90 -77.51
C GLU A 2 -4.93 -86.64 -76.00
N VAL A 3 -5.98 -87.17 -75.38
CA VAL A 3 -6.24 -87.01 -73.91
C VAL A 3 -5.22 -87.76 -73.03
N MET A 4 -4.66 -88.88 -73.51
CA MET A 4 -3.60 -89.61 -72.81
C MET A 4 -2.24 -88.91 -72.90
N GLN A 5 -1.93 -88.30 -74.05
CA GLN A 5 -0.71 -87.53 -74.24
C GLN A 5 -0.70 -86.26 -73.37
N LEU A 6 -1.86 -85.61 -73.19
CA LEU A 6 -2.01 -84.52 -72.21
C LEU A 6 -1.73 -84.98 -70.77
N ARG A 7 -2.19 -86.17 -70.36
CA ARG A 7 -1.94 -86.72 -69.01
C ARG A 7 -0.47 -87.10 -68.76
N GLU A 8 0.27 -87.50 -69.79
CA GLU A 8 1.72 -87.82 -69.70
C GLU A 8 2.62 -86.58 -69.80
N PHE A 9 2.20 -85.56 -70.56
CA PHE A 9 2.97 -84.33 -70.74
C PHE A 9 2.71 -83.29 -69.65
N LEU A 10 1.51 -83.22 -69.07
CA LEU A 10 1.21 -82.23 -68.02
C LEU A 10 2.18 -82.32 -66.81
N PRO A 11 2.47 -83.51 -66.23
CA PRO A 11 3.41 -83.63 -65.11
C PRO A 11 4.86 -83.34 -65.49
N ARG A 12 5.24 -83.52 -66.77
CA ARG A 12 6.58 -83.22 -67.29
C ARG A 12 6.80 -81.72 -67.55
N VAL A 13 5.73 -80.97 -67.83
CA VAL A 13 5.76 -79.51 -67.99
C VAL A 13 5.52 -78.80 -66.64
N LEU A 14 4.66 -79.35 -65.78
CA LEU A 14 4.50 -78.96 -64.38
C LEU A 14 5.50 -79.71 -63.49
N ASN A 15 6.79 -79.39 -63.63
CA ASN A 15 7.80 -79.86 -62.68
C ASN A 15 7.51 -79.26 -61.28
N GLY A 16 7.71 -80.03 -60.21
CA GLY A 16 7.52 -79.56 -58.82
C GLY A 16 8.32 -78.28 -58.54
N ASP A 17 9.51 -78.17 -59.13
CA ASP A 17 10.36 -76.96 -59.07
C ASP A 17 9.70 -75.74 -59.74
N LEU A 18 8.96 -75.93 -60.83
CA LEU A 18 8.23 -74.85 -61.51
C LEU A 18 7.03 -74.39 -60.66
N ILE A 19 6.33 -75.32 -60.01
CA ILE A 19 5.23 -75.00 -59.10
C ILE A 19 5.77 -74.26 -57.86
N GLU A 20 6.89 -74.70 -57.30
CA GLU A 20 7.53 -74.08 -56.14
C GLU A 20 8.09 -72.69 -56.48
N THR A 21 8.70 -72.51 -57.64
CA THR A 21 9.18 -71.19 -58.11
C THR A 21 8.02 -70.22 -58.36
N VAL A 22 6.90 -70.69 -58.94
CA VAL A 22 5.68 -69.87 -59.08
C VAL A 22 5.06 -69.54 -57.72
N ALA A 23 5.06 -70.46 -56.77
CA ALA A 23 4.57 -70.21 -55.41
C ALA A 23 5.46 -69.19 -54.67
N LYS A 24 6.78 -69.30 -54.78
CA LYS A 24 7.75 -68.33 -54.24
C LYS A 24 7.63 -66.97 -54.92
N ALA A 25 7.45 -66.92 -56.24
CA ALA A 25 7.23 -65.68 -56.97
C ALA A 25 5.93 -64.99 -56.56
N ARG A 26 4.85 -65.75 -56.35
CA ARG A 26 3.58 -65.22 -55.81
C ARG A 26 3.74 -64.67 -54.39
N ALA A 27 4.42 -65.40 -53.51
CA ALA A 27 4.70 -64.94 -52.14
C ALA A 27 5.57 -63.68 -52.12
N ALA A 28 6.60 -63.62 -52.98
CA ALA A 28 7.44 -62.43 -53.16
C ALA A 28 6.64 -61.26 -53.72
N GLN A 29 5.73 -61.49 -54.67
CA GLN A 29 4.85 -60.47 -55.22
C GLN A 29 3.89 -59.91 -54.17
N THR A 30 3.26 -60.76 -53.36
CA THR A 30 2.40 -60.31 -52.24
C THR A 30 3.19 -59.55 -51.17
N SER A 31 4.43 -59.97 -50.90
CA SER A 31 5.31 -59.25 -49.97
C SER A 31 5.75 -57.89 -50.52
N MET A 32 6.00 -57.79 -51.84
CA MET A 32 6.30 -56.52 -52.50
C MET A 32 5.10 -55.58 -52.47
N GLU A 33 3.88 -56.08 -52.71
CA GLU A 33 2.65 -55.29 -52.63
C GLU A 33 2.42 -54.74 -51.22
N HIS A 34 2.64 -55.57 -50.18
CA HIS A 34 2.56 -55.13 -48.78
C HIS A 34 3.60 -54.06 -48.45
N LEU A 35 4.88 -54.27 -48.83
CA LEU A 35 5.95 -53.29 -48.60
C LEU A 35 5.70 -51.97 -49.37
N ALA A 36 5.11 -52.04 -50.57
CA ALA A 36 4.75 -50.85 -51.33
C ALA A 36 3.62 -50.05 -50.65
N GLN A 37 2.61 -50.74 -50.09
CA GLN A 37 1.56 -50.10 -49.30
C GLN A 37 2.11 -49.46 -48.02
N GLU A 38 2.98 -50.17 -47.29
CA GLU A 38 3.63 -49.65 -46.09
C GLU A 38 4.52 -48.44 -46.40
N GLN A 39 5.28 -48.48 -47.50
CA GLN A 39 6.08 -47.34 -47.96
C GLN A 39 5.19 -46.12 -48.28
N GLU A 40 4.05 -46.34 -48.93
CA GLU A 40 3.11 -45.26 -49.25
C GLU A 40 2.45 -44.68 -47.99
N GLN A 41 2.07 -45.52 -47.04
CA GLN A 41 1.54 -45.08 -45.75
C GLN A 41 2.57 -44.24 -44.98
N LEU A 42 3.83 -44.72 -44.88
CA LEU A 42 4.90 -43.98 -44.22
C LEU A 42 5.18 -42.64 -44.92
N ARG A 43 5.11 -42.57 -46.25
CA ARG A 43 5.22 -41.30 -46.99
C ARG A 43 4.13 -40.32 -46.60
N GLN A 44 2.88 -40.78 -46.52
CA GLN A 44 1.75 -39.95 -46.12
C GLN A 44 1.88 -39.47 -44.68
N GLU A 45 2.33 -40.33 -43.77
CA GLU A 45 2.62 -39.97 -42.37
C GLU A 45 3.76 -38.94 -42.28
N CYS A 46 4.85 -39.10 -43.05
CA CYS A 46 5.93 -38.12 -43.11
C CYS A 46 5.43 -36.75 -43.59
N LEU A 47 4.61 -36.71 -44.64
CA LEU A 47 4.03 -35.46 -45.16
C LEU A 47 3.11 -34.79 -44.12
N HIS A 48 2.28 -35.58 -43.45
CA HIS A 48 1.40 -35.08 -42.39
C HIS A 48 2.20 -34.50 -41.22
N LEU A 49 3.21 -35.22 -40.72
CA LEU A 49 4.08 -34.75 -39.64
C LEU A 49 4.86 -33.50 -40.03
N GLN A 50 5.36 -33.42 -41.28
CA GLN A 50 6.02 -32.22 -41.80
C GLN A 50 5.07 -31.02 -41.78
N SER A 51 3.83 -31.19 -42.28
CA SER A 51 2.84 -30.10 -42.27
C SER A 51 2.51 -29.61 -40.86
N ARG A 52 2.38 -30.53 -39.90
CA ARG A 52 2.15 -30.20 -38.48
C ARG A 52 3.33 -29.50 -37.84
N LEU A 53 4.55 -29.96 -38.13
CA LEU A 53 5.77 -29.31 -37.64
C LEU A 53 5.85 -27.88 -38.16
N THR A 54 5.60 -27.65 -39.45
CA THR A 54 5.59 -26.30 -40.03
C THR A 54 4.52 -25.43 -39.39
N ALA A 55 3.29 -25.94 -39.19
CA ALA A 55 2.22 -25.19 -38.55
C ALA A 55 2.60 -24.74 -37.13
N VAL A 56 3.10 -25.67 -36.30
CA VAL A 56 3.55 -25.35 -34.94
C VAL A 56 4.73 -24.39 -34.93
N GLN A 57 5.67 -24.53 -35.88
CA GLN A 57 6.79 -23.59 -36.01
C GLN A 57 6.33 -22.17 -36.35
N THR A 58 5.35 -22.03 -37.26
CA THR A 58 4.80 -20.71 -37.61
C THR A 58 4.03 -20.09 -36.45
N GLU A 59 3.26 -20.89 -35.71
CA GLU A 59 2.53 -20.41 -34.54
C GLU A 59 3.48 -20.00 -33.41
N CYS A 60 4.50 -20.80 -33.12
CA CYS A 60 5.53 -20.48 -32.14
C CYS A 60 6.31 -19.19 -32.49
N GLN A 61 6.61 -18.97 -33.78
CA GLN A 61 7.26 -17.74 -34.22
C GLN A 61 6.34 -16.53 -34.03
N LYS A 62 5.06 -16.66 -34.37
CA LYS A 62 4.05 -15.61 -34.17
C LYS A 62 3.88 -15.27 -32.68
N GLU A 63 3.73 -16.27 -31.82
CA GLU A 63 3.64 -16.09 -30.37
C GLU A 63 4.90 -15.40 -29.81
N ARG A 64 6.08 -15.73 -30.34
CA ARG A 64 7.34 -15.10 -29.93
C ARG A 64 7.38 -13.62 -30.30
N GLU A 65 6.92 -13.25 -31.50
CA GLU A 65 6.83 -11.86 -31.95
C GLU A 65 5.82 -11.08 -31.11
N GLU A 66 4.62 -11.63 -30.89
CA GLU A 66 3.60 -11.03 -30.02
C GLU A 66 4.11 -10.84 -28.59
N LYS A 67 4.80 -11.84 -28.03
CA LYS A 67 5.40 -11.74 -26.68
C LYS A 67 6.45 -10.64 -26.59
N LEU A 68 7.25 -10.41 -27.64
CA LEU A 68 8.23 -9.32 -27.65
C LEU A 68 7.53 -7.97 -27.70
N LEU A 69 6.51 -7.83 -28.55
CA LEU A 69 5.71 -6.59 -28.65
C LEU A 69 5.02 -6.26 -27.32
N LEU A 70 4.38 -7.24 -26.68
CA LEU A 70 3.72 -7.04 -25.39
C LEU A 70 4.69 -6.66 -24.28
N ARG A 71 5.92 -7.21 -24.30
CA ARG A 71 6.97 -6.84 -23.34
C ARG A 71 7.43 -5.40 -23.53
N GLU A 72 7.57 -4.96 -24.77
CA GLU A 72 7.93 -3.58 -25.08
C GLU A 72 6.84 -2.61 -24.62
N GLN A 73 5.57 -2.92 -24.90
CA GLN A 73 4.42 -2.12 -24.44
C GLN A 73 4.34 -2.05 -22.91
N LEU A 74 4.55 -3.17 -22.23
CA LEU A 74 4.55 -3.21 -20.76
C LEU A 74 5.69 -2.36 -20.19
N TRP A 75 6.87 -2.42 -20.80
CA TRP A 75 8.01 -1.62 -20.37
C TRP A 75 7.76 -0.12 -20.58
N GLN A 76 7.24 0.28 -21.75
CA GLN A 76 6.86 1.68 -22.03
C GLN A 76 5.79 2.17 -21.05
N SER A 77 4.74 1.38 -20.82
CA SER A 77 3.69 1.75 -19.88
C SER A 77 4.20 1.85 -18.44
N ALA A 78 5.14 0.99 -18.03
CA ALA A 78 5.77 1.07 -16.72
C ALA A 78 6.62 2.35 -16.57
N GLU A 79 7.35 2.74 -17.62
CA GLU A 79 8.11 3.99 -17.63
C GLU A 79 7.20 5.22 -17.57
N GLU A 80 6.12 5.26 -18.35
CA GLU A 80 5.12 6.33 -18.33
C GLU A 80 4.46 6.46 -16.95
N LEU A 81 4.09 5.33 -16.32
CA LEU A 81 3.52 5.33 -14.97
C LEU A 81 4.51 5.84 -13.92
N GLN A 82 5.78 5.46 -14.02
CA GLN A 82 6.81 5.97 -13.12
C GLN A 82 7.00 7.48 -13.28
N GLN A 83 7.08 7.98 -14.51
CA GLN A 83 7.18 9.41 -14.79
C GLN A 83 5.96 10.18 -14.26
N GLN A 84 4.75 9.62 -14.41
CA GLN A 84 3.54 10.22 -13.87
C GLN A 84 3.54 10.23 -12.33
N ALA A 85 4.00 9.15 -11.69
CA ALA A 85 4.15 9.08 -10.24
C ALA A 85 5.12 10.14 -9.72
N ASP A 86 6.30 10.26 -10.33
CA ASP A 86 7.31 11.25 -9.97
C ASP A 86 6.79 12.69 -10.16
N PHE A 87 6.09 12.95 -11.28
CA PHE A 87 5.47 14.24 -11.53
C PHE A 87 4.39 14.58 -10.50
N CYS A 88 3.51 13.63 -10.17
CA CYS A 88 2.44 13.85 -9.19
C CYS A 88 3.00 14.09 -7.79
N SER A 89 4.03 13.35 -7.38
CA SER A 89 4.74 13.55 -6.11
C SER A 89 5.38 14.94 -6.04
N GLY A 90 6.06 15.36 -7.11
CA GLY A 90 6.67 16.69 -7.20
C GLY A 90 5.63 17.81 -7.18
N LEU A 91 4.56 17.69 -7.96
CA LEU A 91 3.45 18.63 -7.99
C LEU A 91 2.77 18.75 -6.62
N GLY A 92 2.46 17.61 -6.00
CA GLY A 92 1.83 17.54 -4.68
C GLY A 92 2.67 18.20 -3.59
N SER A 93 3.97 17.88 -3.54
CA SER A 93 4.92 18.47 -2.59
C SER A 93 5.00 19.99 -2.73
N VAL A 94 5.18 20.51 -3.95
CA VAL A 94 5.27 21.96 -4.18
C VAL A 94 3.94 22.66 -3.88
N ALA A 95 2.83 22.12 -4.36
CA ALA A 95 1.51 22.71 -4.14
C ALA A 95 1.15 22.75 -2.64
N CYS A 96 1.37 21.66 -1.90
CA CYS A 96 1.08 21.64 -0.47
C CYS A 96 2.05 22.49 0.33
N SER A 97 3.31 22.60 -0.07
CA SER A 97 4.25 23.54 0.56
C SER A 97 3.77 25.00 0.44
N LEU A 98 3.19 25.36 -0.71
CA LEU A 98 2.56 26.66 -0.92
C LEU A 98 1.29 26.84 -0.07
N LEU A 99 0.46 25.79 0.04
CA LEU A 99 -0.73 25.82 0.91
C LEU A 99 -0.35 25.98 2.38
N TRP A 100 0.67 25.26 2.84
CA TRP A 100 1.17 25.37 4.21
C TRP A 100 1.66 26.79 4.48
N SER A 101 2.50 27.33 3.58
CA SER A 101 2.99 28.71 3.70
C SER A 101 1.86 29.74 3.65
N SER A 102 0.84 29.52 2.82
CA SER A 102 -0.28 30.46 2.64
C SER A 102 -1.28 30.43 3.80
N SER A 103 -1.49 29.26 4.39
CA SER A 103 -2.40 29.04 5.53
C SER A 103 -1.90 29.66 6.83
N ALA A 104 -0.62 30.03 6.93
CA ALA A 104 -0.09 30.78 8.06
C ALA A 104 -0.77 32.16 8.24
N ARG A 105 -1.44 32.68 7.21
CA ARG A 105 -2.22 33.91 7.28
C ARG A 105 -3.69 33.60 7.59
N GLN A 106 -4.21 34.14 8.68
CA GLN A 106 -5.62 33.97 9.10
C GLN A 106 -6.64 34.31 8.00
N ASN A 107 -6.40 35.39 7.23
CA ASN A 107 -7.27 35.80 6.14
C ASN A 107 -7.37 34.73 5.03
N THR A 108 -6.32 33.96 4.80
CA THR A 108 -6.31 32.87 3.83
C THR A 108 -7.24 31.75 4.28
N VAL A 109 -7.09 31.28 5.52
CA VAL A 109 -7.93 30.21 6.08
C VAL A 109 -9.41 30.60 6.07
N THR A 110 -9.71 31.86 6.42
CA THR A 110 -11.08 32.40 6.40
C THR A 110 -11.71 32.32 4.99
N ARG A 111 -10.94 32.60 3.94
CA ARG A 111 -11.41 32.51 2.55
C ARG A 111 -11.59 31.06 2.07
N TRP A 112 -10.91 30.10 2.71
CA TRP A 112 -10.96 28.69 2.33
C TRP A 112 -12.14 27.93 2.91
N LEU A 113 -12.83 28.44 3.94
CA LEU A 113 -13.85 27.69 4.71
C LEU A 113 -14.82 26.88 3.83
N GLY A 114 -15.37 27.46 2.75
CA GLY A 114 -16.30 26.76 1.85
C GLY A 114 -15.70 25.65 0.98
N LYS A 115 -14.37 25.50 0.96
CA LYS A 115 -13.61 24.50 0.20
C LYS A 115 -12.78 23.57 1.09
N LEU A 116 -12.79 23.79 2.41
CA LEU A 116 -11.96 23.02 3.34
C LEU A 116 -12.38 21.55 3.37
N GLN A 117 -13.68 21.25 3.31
CA GLN A 117 -14.18 19.88 3.45
C GLN A 117 -13.49 18.90 2.48
N SER A 118 -13.52 19.20 1.18
CA SER A 118 -12.89 18.34 0.17
C SER A 118 -11.37 18.26 0.31
N PHE A 119 -10.72 19.33 0.74
CA PHE A 119 -9.28 19.30 1.02
C PHE A 119 -8.96 18.39 2.21
N LEU A 120 -9.72 18.49 3.31
CA LEU A 120 -9.50 17.71 4.53
C LEU A 120 -9.80 16.23 4.33
N GLU A 121 -10.79 15.88 3.50
CA GLU A 121 -11.06 14.49 3.10
C GLU A 121 -9.88 13.86 2.36
N VAL A 122 -9.34 14.57 1.36
CA VAL A 122 -8.16 14.11 0.61
C VAL A 122 -6.94 14.04 1.53
N ALA A 123 -6.75 15.04 2.41
CA ALA A 123 -5.65 15.06 3.36
C ALA A 123 -5.74 13.88 4.34
N ALA A 124 -6.92 13.59 4.89
CA ALA A 124 -7.14 12.44 5.78
C ALA A 124 -6.76 11.12 5.09
N GLN A 125 -7.28 10.86 3.88
CA GLN A 125 -6.97 9.64 3.12
C GLN A 125 -5.49 9.52 2.76
N THR A 126 -4.84 10.65 2.45
CA THR A 126 -3.40 10.68 2.15
C THR A 126 -2.58 10.32 3.38
N LEU A 127 -2.91 10.91 4.54
CA LEU A 127 -2.26 10.60 5.81
C LEU A 127 -2.48 9.14 6.22
N GLU A 128 -3.68 8.59 6.03
CA GLU A 128 -3.96 7.19 6.31
C GLU A 128 -3.15 6.25 5.42
N SER A 129 -3.09 6.52 4.12
CA SER A 129 -2.35 5.70 3.16
C SER A 129 -0.84 5.72 3.46
N PHE A 130 -0.30 6.90 3.79
CA PHE A 130 1.10 7.06 4.11
C PHE A 130 1.48 6.39 5.44
N VAL A 131 0.68 6.54 6.50
CA VAL A 131 0.97 5.83 7.76
C VAL A 131 0.88 4.31 7.59
N ALA A 132 -0.01 3.82 6.73
CA ALA A 132 -0.09 2.40 6.41
C ALA A 132 1.14 1.88 5.62
N SER A 133 1.82 2.73 4.83
CA SER A 133 3.06 2.36 4.11
C SER A 133 4.28 2.34 5.04
N LEU A 134 4.33 3.24 6.04
CA LEU A 134 5.43 3.28 7.02
C LEU A 134 5.67 1.93 7.72
N ASP A 135 4.61 1.16 7.99
CA ASP A 135 4.72 -0.16 8.62
C ASP A 135 5.38 -1.22 7.72
N GLN A 136 5.30 -1.04 6.39
CA GLN A 136 5.91 -1.93 5.40
C GLN A 136 7.38 -1.56 5.15
N GLU A 137 7.73 -0.28 5.32
CA GLU A 137 9.05 0.31 5.03
C GLU A 137 10.09 0.15 6.15
N VAL A 138 9.70 -0.29 7.36
CA VAL A 138 10.63 -0.54 8.49
C VAL A 138 11.77 -1.53 8.13
N LYS A 139 11.65 -2.29 7.04
CA LYS A 139 12.70 -3.20 6.55
C LYS A 139 13.84 -2.49 5.78
N ASN A 140 13.67 -1.23 5.36
CA ASN A 140 14.65 -0.47 4.58
C ASN A 140 15.04 0.82 5.32
N LEU A 141 15.86 0.70 6.36
CA LEU A 141 16.36 1.81 7.20
C LEU A 141 17.33 2.78 6.49
N THR A 142 17.07 3.11 5.23
CA THR A 142 17.85 4.06 4.41
C THR A 142 16.93 4.92 3.54
N GLU A 143 15.79 5.34 4.07
CA GLU A 143 14.97 6.32 3.36
C GLU A 143 15.46 7.74 3.61
N ASP A 144 15.67 8.46 2.51
CA ASP A 144 15.95 9.88 2.49
C ASP A 144 14.79 10.62 3.14
N HIS A 145 15.00 11.12 4.36
CA HIS A 145 14.01 11.89 5.14
C HIS A 145 13.61 13.20 4.44
N ASN A 146 14.16 13.48 3.25
CA ASN A 146 13.86 14.60 2.39
C ASN A 146 13.14 14.21 1.09
N SER A 147 12.55 13.02 1.00
CA SER A 147 11.75 12.65 -0.16
C SER A 147 10.56 13.59 -0.37
N GLN A 148 10.14 13.74 -1.63
CA GLN A 148 9.01 14.60 -1.98
C GLN A 148 7.72 14.16 -1.28
N GLU A 149 7.55 12.86 -1.06
CA GLU A 149 6.40 12.30 -0.34
C GLU A 149 6.39 12.74 1.14
N HIS A 150 7.53 12.66 1.83
CA HIS A 150 7.64 13.13 3.21
C HIS A 150 7.36 14.64 3.30
N GLN A 151 7.89 15.43 2.37
CA GLN A 151 7.61 16.88 2.30
C GLN A 151 6.13 17.16 2.05
N PHE A 152 5.50 16.42 1.14
CA PHE A 152 4.07 16.52 0.83
C PHE A 152 3.20 16.24 2.06
N VAL A 153 3.46 15.12 2.75
CA VAL A 153 2.72 14.71 3.95
C VAL A 153 2.90 15.69 5.10
N LEU A 154 4.12 16.17 5.34
CA LEU A 154 4.38 17.20 6.35
C LEU A 154 3.68 18.52 5.99
N ALA A 155 3.66 18.91 4.72
CA ALA A 155 2.98 20.12 4.28
C ALA A 155 1.46 20.03 4.38
N LEU A 156 0.87 18.86 4.13
CA LEU A 156 -0.55 18.59 4.40
C LEU A 156 -0.86 18.73 5.89
N ALA A 157 -0.14 18.02 6.74
CA ALA A 157 -0.33 18.07 8.19
C ALA A 157 -0.12 19.49 8.73
N GLY A 158 0.92 20.19 8.27
CA GLY A 158 1.20 21.57 8.65
C GLY A 158 0.13 22.56 8.21
N THR A 159 -0.48 22.34 7.04
CA THR A 159 -1.64 23.13 6.60
C THR A 159 -2.83 22.92 7.54
N ILE A 160 -3.11 21.67 7.94
CA ILE A 160 -4.15 21.35 8.92
C ILE A 160 -3.86 22.02 10.27
N THR A 161 -2.62 21.96 10.75
CA THR A 161 -2.19 22.63 11.99
C THR A 161 -2.44 24.15 11.94
N ASN A 162 -2.13 24.80 10.82
CA ASN A 162 -2.40 26.22 10.62
C ASN A 162 -3.89 26.55 10.55
N ILE A 163 -4.70 25.70 9.92
CA ILE A 163 -6.16 25.84 9.92
C ILE A 163 -6.68 25.76 11.36
N ALA A 164 -6.21 24.80 12.15
CA ALA A 164 -6.53 24.69 13.56
C ALA A 164 -5.99 25.87 14.40
N ALA A 165 -4.93 26.55 13.98
CA ALA A 165 -4.45 27.74 14.71
C ALA A 165 -5.41 28.94 14.57
N VAL A 166 -6.30 28.94 13.58
CA VAL A 166 -7.24 30.04 13.28
C VAL A 166 -8.62 29.79 13.90
N PRO A 167 -9.25 30.77 14.59
CA PRO A 167 -10.55 30.57 15.26
C PRO A 167 -11.65 29.97 14.37
N CYS A 168 -11.89 30.52 13.18
CA CYS A 168 -12.92 29.98 12.28
C CYS A 168 -12.55 28.61 11.70
N GLY A 169 -11.25 28.29 11.60
CA GLY A 169 -10.78 26.97 11.19
C GLY A 169 -11.01 25.94 12.29
N ARG A 170 -10.73 26.27 13.56
CA ARG A 170 -11.06 25.41 14.71
C ARG A 170 -12.55 25.13 14.81
N ASP A 171 -13.37 26.16 14.70
CA ASP A 171 -14.82 26.00 14.75
C ASP A 171 -15.30 25.08 13.62
N PHE A 172 -14.76 25.23 12.42
CA PHE A 172 -15.06 24.33 11.30
C PHE A 172 -14.64 22.89 11.57
N LEU A 173 -13.41 22.67 12.06
CA LEU A 173 -12.91 21.33 12.40
C LEU A 173 -13.76 20.66 13.50
N SER A 174 -14.18 21.44 14.48
CA SER A 174 -14.96 20.99 15.65
C SER A 174 -16.46 20.88 15.41
N THR A 175 -16.94 21.11 14.18
CA THR A 175 -18.38 21.04 13.86
C THR A 175 -18.67 20.27 12.58
N SER A 176 -17.79 20.39 11.59
CA SER A 176 -18.04 19.93 10.22
C SER A 176 -17.04 18.86 9.76
N SER A 177 -15.87 18.75 10.42
CA SER A 177 -14.79 17.85 10.00
C SER A 177 -14.25 16.99 11.15
N HIS A 178 -15.15 16.50 12.00
CA HIS A 178 -14.85 15.58 13.10
C HIS A 178 -14.09 14.32 12.66
N ILE A 179 -14.42 13.80 11.46
CA ILE A 179 -13.77 12.63 10.87
C ILE A 179 -12.25 12.82 10.79
N LEU A 180 -11.78 14.04 10.44
CA LEU A 180 -10.35 14.31 10.41
C LEU A 180 -9.72 14.18 11.79
N LEU A 181 -10.36 14.69 12.85
CA LEU A 181 -9.84 14.62 14.21
C LEU A 181 -9.71 13.16 14.68
N ASP A 182 -10.73 12.35 14.37
CA ASP A 182 -10.71 10.91 14.65
C ASP A 182 -9.59 10.22 13.88
N THR A 183 -9.41 10.56 12.59
CA THR A 183 -8.29 10.08 11.78
C THR A 183 -6.95 10.46 12.42
N LEU A 184 -6.74 11.71 12.83
CA LEU A 184 -5.47 12.13 13.46
C LEU A 184 -5.17 11.32 14.73
N MET A 185 -6.17 11.14 15.61
CA MET A 185 -6.01 10.34 16.83
C MET A 185 -5.72 8.87 16.53
N LYS A 186 -6.44 8.27 15.58
CA LYS A 186 -6.22 6.90 15.11
C LYS A 186 -4.82 6.72 14.54
N LEU A 187 -4.36 7.65 13.70
CA LEU A 187 -3.04 7.59 13.09
C LEU A 187 -1.92 7.71 14.13
N LEU A 188 -2.04 8.65 15.08
CA LEU A 188 -1.11 8.75 16.19
C LEU A 188 -1.02 7.45 17.00
N GLN A 189 -2.14 6.73 17.17
CA GLN A 189 -2.18 5.44 17.87
C GLN A 189 -1.50 4.32 17.07
N MET A 190 -1.63 4.33 15.73
CA MET A 190 -1.05 3.30 14.86
C MET A 190 0.46 3.45 14.68
N MET A 191 0.98 4.67 14.66
CA MET A 191 2.40 4.93 14.42
C MET A 191 3.28 4.46 15.59
N LYS A 192 4.27 3.62 15.30
CA LYS A 192 5.25 3.12 16.30
C LYS A 192 6.04 4.25 16.98
N PRO A 193 6.45 4.08 18.25
CA PRO A 193 7.29 5.05 18.97
C PRO A 193 8.55 5.44 18.19
N GLY A 194 8.89 6.74 18.17
CA GLY A 194 10.07 7.27 17.49
C GLY A 194 10.00 7.28 15.95
N VAL A 195 8.97 6.70 15.33
CA VAL A 195 8.79 6.72 13.88
C VAL A 195 8.17 8.04 13.44
N PHE A 196 8.88 8.73 12.55
CA PHE A 196 8.50 9.98 11.91
C PHE A 196 7.90 11.05 12.88
N PRO A 197 8.66 11.46 13.91
CA PRO A 197 8.15 12.31 14.99
C PRO A 197 7.62 13.66 14.52
N LYS A 198 8.19 14.24 13.45
CA LYS A 198 7.72 15.50 12.86
C LYS A 198 6.25 15.45 12.46
N LEU A 199 5.78 14.33 11.89
CA LEU A 199 4.38 14.17 11.52
C LEU A 199 3.49 14.07 12.77
N LYS A 200 3.90 13.29 13.78
CA LYS A 200 3.19 13.20 15.05
C LYS A 200 3.04 14.56 15.73
N VAL A 201 4.11 15.35 15.77
CA VAL A 201 4.11 16.70 16.33
C VAL A 201 3.08 17.59 15.64
N LEU A 202 3.02 17.60 14.30
CA LEU A 202 2.04 18.41 13.56
C LEU A 202 0.59 17.99 13.86
N MET A 203 0.31 16.68 13.95
CA MET A 203 -1.00 16.16 14.32
C MET A 203 -1.38 16.53 15.76
N LEU A 204 -0.45 16.38 16.71
CA LEU A 204 -0.64 16.79 18.11
C LEU A 204 -0.86 18.31 18.24
N MET A 205 -0.12 19.12 17.50
CA MET A 205 -0.34 20.56 17.44
C MET A 205 -1.71 20.91 16.88
N ALA A 206 -2.20 20.19 15.87
CA ALA A 206 -3.54 20.40 15.34
C ALA A 206 -4.61 20.06 16.39
N LEU A 207 -4.48 18.94 17.08
CA LEU A 207 -5.39 18.53 18.16
C LEU A 207 -5.38 19.53 19.33
N TYR A 208 -4.19 19.92 19.80
CA TYR A 208 -4.04 20.95 20.83
C TYR A 208 -4.67 22.28 20.40
N ASN A 209 -4.42 22.70 19.16
CA ASN A 209 -5.02 23.93 18.67
C ASN A 209 -6.55 23.83 18.71
N VAL A 210 -7.15 22.73 18.25
CA VAL A 210 -8.60 22.50 18.32
C VAL A 210 -9.13 22.51 19.76
N SER A 211 -8.38 21.94 20.72
CA SER A 211 -8.75 21.90 22.14
C SER A 211 -8.72 23.26 22.84
N ILE A 212 -8.20 24.32 22.21
CA ILE A 212 -8.34 25.70 22.72
C ILE A 212 -9.81 26.17 22.67
N SER A 213 -10.65 25.58 21.81
CA SER A 213 -12.08 25.91 21.74
C SER A 213 -12.93 24.96 22.59
N VAL A 214 -13.96 25.47 23.26
CA VAL A 214 -14.86 24.66 24.10
C VAL A 214 -15.46 23.48 23.33
N LYS A 215 -15.93 23.71 22.09
CA LYS A 215 -16.49 22.66 21.23
C LYS A 215 -15.46 21.60 20.87
N GLY A 216 -14.26 22.02 20.47
CA GLY A 216 -13.17 21.13 20.11
C GLY A 216 -12.65 20.32 21.29
N LEU A 217 -12.48 20.96 22.45
CA LEU A 217 -12.07 20.31 23.69
C LEU A 217 -13.09 19.27 24.12
N LYS A 218 -14.38 19.60 24.12
CA LYS A 218 -15.46 18.67 24.43
C LYS A 218 -15.42 17.46 23.50
N TYR A 219 -15.35 17.69 22.19
CA TYR A 219 -15.28 16.63 21.20
C TYR A 219 -14.09 15.69 21.41
N ILE A 220 -12.89 16.26 21.59
CA ILE A 220 -11.66 15.49 21.80
C ILE A 220 -11.77 14.70 23.12
N SER A 221 -12.22 15.33 24.20
CA SER A 221 -12.28 14.72 25.54
C SER A 221 -13.33 13.61 25.66
N GLU A 222 -14.39 13.64 24.85
CA GLU A 222 -15.39 12.56 24.77
C GLU A 222 -14.86 11.32 24.01
N SER A 223 -13.71 11.42 23.33
CA SER A 223 -13.11 10.29 22.63
C SER A 223 -12.54 9.27 23.62
N PRO A 224 -13.05 8.02 23.66
CA PRO A 224 -12.58 7.00 24.60
C PRO A 224 -11.12 6.57 24.33
N GLY A 225 -10.61 6.82 23.12
CA GLY A 225 -9.23 6.52 22.73
C GLY A 225 -8.20 7.55 23.18
N LEU A 226 -8.62 8.73 23.66
CA LEU A 226 -7.71 9.83 23.93
C LEU A 226 -6.73 9.57 25.08
N LEU A 227 -7.20 9.10 26.24
CA LEU A 227 -6.32 8.83 27.37
C LEU A 227 -5.33 7.69 27.10
N PRO A 228 -5.75 6.54 26.53
CA PRO A 228 -4.80 5.54 26.04
C PRO A 228 -3.77 6.11 25.07
N LEU A 229 -4.19 6.99 24.16
CA LEU A 229 -3.30 7.65 23.22
C LEU A 229 -2.27 8.53 23.93
N ILE A 230 -2.69 9.35 24.90
CA ILE A 230 -1.80 10.18 25.72
C ILE A 230 -0.78 9.31 26.44
N TRP A 231 -1.18 8.19 27.05
CA TRP A 231 -0.25 7.28 27.71
C TRP A 231 0.83 6.75 26.78
N ILE A 232 0.45 6.33 25.57
CA ILE A 232 1.37 5.81 24.56
C ILE A 232 2.35 6.91 24.12
N LEU A 233 1.86 8.11 23.82
CA LEU A 233 2.68 9.19 23.26
C LEU A 233 3.61 9.84 24.30
N LEU A 234 3.31 9.78 25.59
CA LEU A 234 4.25 10.18 26.66
C LEU A 234 5.48 9.25 26.74
N GLU A 235 5.41 8.06 26.15
CA GLU A 235 6.52 7.10 26.05
C GLU A 235 7.09 6.98 24.63
N ASP A 236 6.81 7.94 23.73
CA ASP A 236 7.24 7.88 22.33
C ASP A 236 8.76 7.83 22.15
N GLY A 237 9.50 8.42 23.09
CA GLY A 237 10.97 8.53 23.06
C GLY A 237 11.48 9.80 22.38
N ASP A 238 10.69 10.39 21.47
CA ASP A 238 10.96 11.73 20.94
C ASP A 238 10.45 12.83 21.88
N TRP A 239 11.31 13.79 22.20
CA TRP A 239 11.01 14.81 23.21
C TRP A 239 9.96 15.83 22.74
N GLU A 240 9.85 16.11 21.44
CA GLU A 240 8.85 17.04 20.91
C GLU A 240 7.47 16.40 20.93
N VAL A 241 7.37 15.11 20.60
CA VAL A 241 6.13 14.34 20.71
C VAL A 241 5.63 14.35 22.16
N CYS A 242 6.49 14.04 23.13
CA CYS A 242 6.13 14.10 24.55
C CYS A 242 5.70 15.51 24.98
N LEU A 243 6.39 16.57 24.53
CA LEU A 243 6.07 17.95 24.87
C LEU A 243 4.67 18.34 24.37
N HIS A 244 4.36 18.02 23.11
CA HIS A 244 3.06 18.36 22.54
C HIS A 244 1.93 17.48 23.10
N THR A 245 2.23 16.26 23.54
CA THR A 245 1.30 15.41 24.28
C THR A 245 0.97 16.03 25.64
N LEU A 246 1.97 16.54 26.38
CA LEU A 246 1.72 17.25 27.64
C LEU A 246 0.88 18.51 27.45
N ARG A 247 1.13 19.29 26.39
CA ARG A 247 0.31 20.48 26.09
C ARG A 247 -1.15 20.14 25.83
N LEU A 248 -1.41 19.04 25.09
CA LEU A 248 -2.77 18.56 24.88
C LEU A 248 -3.42 18.13 26.21
N LEU A 249 -2.69 17.38 27.05
CA LEU A 249 -3.16 16.99 28.37
C LEU A 249 -3.47 18.20 29.27
N GLN A 250 -2.59 19.21 29.29
CA GLN A 250 -2.81 20.44 30.04
C GLN A 250 -4.08 21.16 29.62
N SER A 251 -4.43 21.17 28.32
CA SER A 251 -5.69 21.78 27.86
C SER A 251 -6.93 21.12 28.45
N MET A 252 -6.83 19.85 28.89
CA MET A 252 -7.93 19.11 29.53
C MET A 252 -7.98 19.35 31.03
N LEU A 253 -6.85 19.60 31.69
CA LEU A 253 -6.77 19.80 33.14
C LEU A 253 -7.35 21.14 33.59
N VAL A 254 -7.48 22.11 32.68
CA VAL A 254 -7.96 23.47 32.98
C VAL A 254 -9.48 23.59 32.95
N GLU A 255 -10.19 22.70 32.23
CA GLU A 255 -11.63 22.85 31.99
C GLU A 255 -12.48 21.97 32.93
N GLU A 256 -13.37 22.61 33.69
CA GLU A 256 -14.16 21.96 34.76
C GLU A 256 -15.07 20.85 34.21
N GLU A 257 -15.69 21.06 33.06
CA GLU A 257 -16.55 20.04 32.42
C GLU A 257 -15.76 18.76 32.06
N VAL A 258 -14.52 18.91 31.62
CA VAL A 258 -13.64 17.78 31.26
C VAL A 258 -13.19 17.04 32.52
N LEU A 259 -12.93 17.76 33.59
CA LEU A 259 -12.58 17.17 34.89
C LEU A 259 -13.73 16.33 35.46
N LEU A 260 -14.98 16.77 35.29
CA LEU A 260 -16.15 15.96 35.68
C LEU A 260 -16.28 14.68 34.84
N LEU A 261 -15.91 14.75 33.56
CA LEU A 261 -15.98 13.62 32.64
C LEU A 261 -14.86 12.59 32.87
N LEU A 262 -13.63 13.07 33.07
CA LEU A 262 -12.41 12.24 33.03
C LEU A 262 -11.64 12.23 34.35
N GLY A 263 -12.11 12.90 35.40
CA GLY A 263 -11.34 13.22 36.62
C GLY A 263 -10.64 12.01 37.25
N SER A 264 -11.34 10.88 37.40
CA SER A 264 -10.72 9.66 37.96
C SER A 264 -9.59 9.10 37.08
N SER A 265 -9.71 9.24 35.76
CA SER A 265 -8.73 8.74 34.80
C SER A 265 -7.57 9.73 34.56
N LEU A 266 -7.80 11.04 34.73
CA LEU A 266 -6.76 12.07 34.73
C LEU A 266 -5.92 12.03 36.01
N LEU A 267 -6.49 11.53 37.11
CA LEU A 267 -5.80 11.32 38.38
C LEU A 267 -5.22 9.90 38.53
N ASP A 268 -5.17 9.14 37.44
CA ASP A 268 -4.59 7.80 37.45
C ASP A 268 -3.10 7.83 37.87
N PRO A 269 -2.68 7.00 38.84
CA PRO A 269 -1.30 6.99 39.32
C PRO A 269 -0.26 6.66 38.25
N ASP A 270 -0.60 5.85 37.24
CA ASP A 270 0.31 5.51 36.15
C ASP A 270 0.52 6.71 35.21
N LEU A 271 -0.54 7.51 34.97
CA LEU A 271 -0.41 8.78 34.24
C LEU A 271 0.53 9.73 34.98
N GLN A 272 0.32 9.92 36.29
CA GLN A 272 1.16 10.79 37.12
C GLN A 272 2.62 10.33 37.14
N SER A 273 2.85 9.01 37.26
CA SER A 273 4.18 8.42 37.19
C SER A 273 4.86 8.70 35.85
N ARG A 274 4.14 8.59 34.72
CA ARG A 274 4.66 8.94 33.38
C ARG A 274 5.07 10.40 33.29
N VAL A 275 4.21 11.32 33.72
CA VAL A 275 4.52 12.77 33.74
C VAL A 275 5.69 13.07 34.66
N SER A 276 5.75 12.45 35.85
CA SER A 276 6.84 12.64 36.80
C SER A 276 8.20 12.22 36.23
N ARG A 277 8.29 11.15 35.44
CA ARG A 277 9.56 10.79 34.77
C ARG A 277 10.04 11.85 33.79
N LEU A 278 9.13 12.61 33.19
CA LEU A 278 9.46 13.70 32.27
C LEU A 278 9.99 14.94 33.00
N THR A 279 9.82 15.07 34.32
CA THR A 279 10.39 16.19 35.09
C THR A 279 11.90 16.05 35.32
N SER A 280 12.51 14.92 34.99
CA SER A 280 13.96 14.68 35.10
C SER A 280 14.70 14.67 33.74
N VAL A 281 14.00 14.87 32.61
CA VAL A 281 14.63 14.84 31.28
C VAL A 281 15.55 16.05 31.05
N VAL A 282 16.51 15.91 30.14
CA VAL A 282 17.52 16.95 29.84
C VAL A 282 16.90 18.18 29.17
N GLN A 283 15.91 17.98 28.28
CA GLN A 283 15.25 19.05 27.52
C GLN A 283 14.49 20.02 28.43
N PRO A 284 14.90 21.31 28.51
CA PRO A 284 14.32 22.26 29.46
C PRO A 284 12.82 22.50 29.25
N SER A 285 12.39 22.64 28.00
CA SER A 285 10.99 22.93 27.65
C SER A 285 10.05 21.79 28.01
N LEU A 286 10.48 20.55 27.77
CA LEU A 286 9.74 19.35 28.15
C LEU A 286 9.67 19.22 29.67
N ARG A 287 10.79 19.42 30.36
CA ARG A 287 10.86 19.40 31.82
C ARG A 287 9.90 20.38 32.46
N LEU A 288 9.90 21.63 32.00
CA LEU A 288 9.03 22.69 32.51
C LEU A 288 7.55 22.36 32.29
N ALA A 289 7.19 21.89 31.09
CA ALA A 289 5.83 21.47 30.79
C ALA A 289 5.37 20.31 31.70
N ALA A 290 6.25 19.33 31.94
CA ALA A 290 5.96 18.20 32.82
C ALA A 290 5.77 18.62 34.28
N GLN A 291 6.61 19.55 34.77
CA GLN A 291 6.48 20.11 36.12
C GLN A 291 5.14 20.82 36.29
N GLN A 292 4.79 21.71 35.36
CA GLN A 292 3.50 22.41 35.40
C GLN A 292 2.32 21.43 35.33
N THR A 293 2.36 20.45 34.42
CA THR A 293 1.30 19.44 34.29
C THR A 293 1.12 18.64 35.59
N LEU A 294 2.22 18.31 36.26
CA LEU A 294 2.18 17.57 37.52
C LEU A 294 1.62 18.42 38.67
N GLU A 295 1.97 19.70 38.73
CA GLU A 295 1.38 20.66 39.68
C GLU A 295 -0.13 20.80 39.45
N ASP A 296 -0.57 20.92 38.19
CA ASP A 296 -1.98 21.00 37.82
C ASP A 296 -2.73 19.72 38.27
N MET A 297 -2.17 18.53 38.02
CA MET A 297 -2.73 17.25 38.49
C MET A 297 -2.83 17.15 40.01
N GLN A 298 -1.82 17.63 40.75
CA GLN A 298 -1.83 17.63 42.21
C GLN A 298 -2.84 18.63 42.77
N GLY A 299 -3.00 19.79 42.13
CA GLY A 299 -4.03 20.76 42.47
C GLY A 299 -5.43 20.17 42.35
N LEU A 300 -5.69 19.38 41.30
CA LEU A 300 -6.96 18.69 41.11
C LEU A 300 -7.29 17.68 42.21
N GLN A 301 -6.30 16.96 42.74
CA GLN A 301 -6.50 16.04 43.88
C GLN A 301 -6.93 16.74 45.17
N GLN A 302 -6.71 18.05 45.27
CA GLN A 302 -7.11 18.83 46.45
C GLN A 302 -8.51 19.43 46.31
N VAL A 303 -9.04 19.49 45.08
CA VAL A 303 -10.34 20.09 44.74
C VAL A 303 -11.43 19.03 44.57
N LEU A 304 -11.06 17.82 44.16
CA LEU A 304 -11.93 16.64 44.05
C LEU A 304 -11.95 15.82 45.35
#